data_AF-A0A2V7LRK8-F1
#
_entry.id   AF-A0A2V7LRK8-F1
#
_cell.length_a   1.000
_cell.length_b   1.000
_cell.length_c   1.000
_cell.angle_alpha   90.00
_cell.angle_beta   90.00
_cell.angle_gamma   90.00
#
_symmetry.space_group_name_H-M   'P 1'
#
loop_
_entity.id
_entity.type
_entity.pdbx_description
1 polymer ?
#
loop_
_entity_poly.entity_id
_entity_poly.type
_entity_poly.pdbx_seq_one_letter_code
_entity_poly.pdbx_strand_id
1 'polypeptide(L)' 'MTVPFRAQQATDPTPRPGTAPRPRRSSYLSFSPPLIGEEEIAEVVDTLRSDWITTGPKAAQFEAEFAAAVSAPAAVA' A
#
# COMPACT_ATOMS: atom_id res chain seq x y z
N MET A 1 -12.78 -2.79 -11.53
CA MET A 1 -12.86 -1.33 -11.66
C MET A 1 -11.61 -0.74 -11.05
N THR A 2 -10.59 -0.47 -11.86
CA THR A 2 -9.28 0.03 -11.40
C THR A 2 -9.33 1.55 -11.31
N VAL A 3 -9.24 2.10 -10.10
CA VAL A 3 -9.12 3.56 -9.91
C VAL A 3 -7.71 4.00 -10.33
N PRO A 4 -7.56 4.92 -11.30
CA PRO A 4 -6.23 5.44 -11.64
C PRO A 4 -5.73 6.36 -10.51
N PHE A 5 -4.55 6.05 -9.97
CA PHE A 5 -3.87 6.84 -8.96
C PHE A 5 -3.49 8.22 -9.54
N ARG A 6 -4.06 9.30 -8.98
CA ARG A 6 -3.76 10.68 -9.40
C ARG A 6 -2.39 11.09 -8.87
N ALA A 7 -1.38 11.00 -9.73
CA ALA A 7 -0.03 11.51 -9.48
C ALA A 7 -0.07 12.98 -9.02
N GLN A 8 0.42 13.25 -7.80
CA GLN A 8 0.71 14.63 -7.40
C GLN A 8 1.90 15.14 -8.23
N GLN A 9 1.71 16.29 -8.87
CA GLN A 9 2.73 16.94 -9.68
C GLN A 9 3.82 17.48 -8.75
N ALA A 10 4.97 16.80 -8.71
CA ALA A 10 6.17 17.37 -8.12
C ALA A 10 6.57 18.60 -8.96
N THR A 11 6.67 19.77 -8.32
CA THR A 11 7.19 20.98 -8.93
C THR A 11 8.68 20.77 -9.27
N ASP A 12 9.08 21.09 -10.50
CA ASP A 12 10.46 20.89 -10.96
C ASP A 12 11.41 21.80 -10.16
N PRO A 13 12.46 21.28 -9.51
CA PRO A 13 13.41 22.12 -8.80
C PRO A 13 14.25 22.92 -9.81
N THR A 14 14.40 24.22 -9.58
CA THR A 14 15.26 25.12 -10.37
C THR A 14 16.64 24.50 -10.60
N PRO A 15 17.14 24.45 -11.85
CA PRO A 15 18.42 23.83 -12.14
C PRO A 15 19.57 24.57 -11.44
N ARG A 16 20.43 23.83 -10.73
CA ARG A 16 21.68 24.36 -10.16
C ARG A 16 22.69 24.68 -11.28
N PRO A 17 23.40 25.82 -11.23
CA PRO A 17 24.44 26.14 -12.21
C PRO A 17 25.60 25.14 -12.14
N GLY A 18 26.07 24.66 -13.31
CA GLY A 18 27.25 23.79 -13.43
C GLY A 18 27.02 22.28 -13.54
N THR A 19 25.77 21.79 -13.64
CA THR A 19 25.49 20.34 -13.79
C THR A 19 24.79 20.03 -15.11
N ALA A 20 25.31 19.06 -15.88
CA ALA A 20 24.66 18.56 -17.09
C ALA A 20 23.24 18.00 -16.78
N PRO A 21 22.27 18.11 -17.70
CA PRO A 21 21.00 17.43 -17.55
C PRO A 21 21.21 15.91 -17.57
N ARG A 22 20.69 15.30 -16.51
CA ARG A 22 20.56 13.89 -16.21
C ARG A 22 19.32 13.40 -16.95
N PRO A 23 19.35 12.20 -17.55
CA PRO A 23 18.22 11.69 -18.31
C PRO A 23 16.95 11.74 -17.46
N ARG A 24 15.94 12.46 -17.93
CA ARG A 24 14.62 12.53 -17.28
C ARG A 24 13.83 11.29 -17.69
N ARG A 25 13.23 10.62 -16.72
CA ARG A 25 12.31 9.49 -16.95
C ARG A 25 11.10 9.98 -17.76
N SER A 26 10.69 9.20 -18.76
CA SER A 26 9.49 9.45 -19.56
C SER A 26 8.21 9.08 -18.80
N SER A 27 8.30 8.14 -17.87
CA SER A 27 7.21 7.69 -17.01
C SER A 27 7.29 8.34 -15.62
N TYR A 28 6.11 8.53 -15.03
CA TYR A 28 6.00 9.01 -13.66
C TYR A 28 6.53 7.95 -12.69
N LEU A 29 7.40 8.37 -11.75
CA LEU A 29 7.81 7.51 -10.65
C LEU A 29 6.87 7.73 -9.47
N SER A 30 6.03 6.74 -9.20
CA SER A 30 5.17 6.77 -8.01
C SER A 30 6.02 6.65 -6.74
N PHE A 31 5.72 7.48 -5.74
CA PHE A 31 6.46 7.50 -4.47
C PHE A 31 6.19 6.27 -3.61
N SER A 32 4.96 5.74 -3.65
CA SER A 32 4.54 4.56 -2.90
C SER A 32 3.45 3.82 -3.69
N PRO A 33 3.81 2.96 -4.65
CA PRO A 33 2.84 2.08 -5.27
C PRO A 33 2.32 1.07 -4.23
N PRO A 34 1.02 0.72 -4.24
CA PRO A 34 0.49 -0.31 -3.36
C PRO A 34 1.14 -1.66 -3.68
N LEU A 35 1.55 -2.39 -2.64
CA LEU A 35 2.02 -3.77 -2.76
C LEU A 35 0.85 -4.70 -2.46
N ILE A 36 0.17 -5.16 -3.49
CA ILE A 36 -0.99 -6.07 -3.40
C ILE A 36 -0.72 -7.22 -4.37
N GLY A 37 -0.63 -8.44 -3.85
CA GLY A 37 -0.50 -9.67 -4.59
C GLY A 37 -1.80 -10.49 -4.60
N GLU A 38 -1.69 -11.75 -5.03
CA GLU A 38 -2.83 -12.67 -5.10
C GLU A 38 -3.33 -13.08 -3.71
N GLU A 39 -2.42 -13.14 -2.72
CA GLU A 39 -2.73 -13.50 -1.34
C GLU A 39 -3.70 -12.49 -0.72
N GLU A 40 -3.43 -11.20 -0.87
CA GLU A 40 -4.32 -10.14 -0.39
C GLU A 40 -5.67 -10.13 -1.12
N ILE A 41 -5.68 -10.41 -2.44
CA ILE A 41 -6.92 -10.50 -3.22
C ILE A 41 -7.77 -11.68 -2.76
N ALA A 42 -7.14 -12.84 -2.57
CA ALA A 42 -7.82 -14.06 -2.13
C ALA A 42 -8.49 -13.85 -0.77
N GLU A 43 -7.83 -13.18 0.18
CA GLU A 43 -8.41 -12.90 1.49
C GLU A 43 -9.59 -11.93 1.45
N VAL A 44 -9.52 -10.90 0.60
CA VAL A 44 -10.66 -9.99 0.39
C VAL A 44 -11.83 -10.77 -0.19
N VAL A 45 -11.60 -11.64 -1.18
CA VAL A 45 -12.65 -12.45 -1.78
C VAL A 45 -13.26 -13.42 -0.77
N ASP A 46 -12.45 -14.06 0.07
CA ASP A 46 -12.95 -14.95 1.12
C ASP A 46 -13.81 -14.21 2.15
N THR A 47 -13.40 -12.99 2.53
CA THR A 47 -14.20 -12.11 3.42
C THR A 47 -15.53 -11.69 2.78
N LEU A 48 -15.55 -11.45 1.47
CA LEU A 48 -16.80 -11.16 0.76
C LEU A 48 -17.71 -12.39 0.67
N ARG A 49 -17.16 -13.60 0.67
CA ARG A 49 -17.92 -14.86 0.64
C ARG A 49 -18.42 -15.30 2.00
N SER A 50 -17.86 -14.79 3.10
CA SER A 50 -18.23 -15.16 4.47
C SER A 50 -19.48 -14.43 4.98
N ASP A 51 -20.03 -13.49 4.21
CA ASP A 51 -21.10 -12.57 4.62
C ASP A 51 -20.77 -11.71 5.86
N TRP A 52 -19.50 -11.65 6.27
CA TRP A 52 -19.03 -10.85 7.41
C TRP A 52 -17.92 -9.87 7.00
N ILE A 53 -18.33 -8.66 6.60
CA ILE A 53 -17.43 -7.60 6.11
C ILE A 53 -16.99 -6.60 7.18
N THR A 54 -17.53 -6.71 8.38
CA THR A 54 -17.20 -5.85 9.54
C THR A 54 -16.11 -6.50 10.40
N THR A 55 -15.66 -5.79 11.44
CA THR A 55 -14.73 -6.35 12.44
C THR A 55 -15.28 -7.67 12.98
N GLY A 56 -14.44 -8.70 13.00
CA GLY A 56 -14.87 -10.07 13.25
C GLY A 56 -13.71 -11.02 13.45
N PRO A 57 -13.92 -12.33 13.27
CA PRO A 57 -12.92 -13.35 13.60
C PRO A 57 -11.60 -13.19 12.83
N LYS A 58 -11.65 -12.74 11.58
CA LYS A 58 -10.44 -12.46 10.78
C LYS A 58 -9.61 -11.29 11.32
N ALA A 59 -10.26 -10.24 11.82
CA ALA A 59 -9.58 -9.12 12.45
C ALA A 59 -8.90 -9.57 13.75
N ALA A 60 -9.59 -10.36 14.58
CA ALA A 60 -9.02 -10.92 15.80
C ALA A 60 -7.82 -11.85 15.53
N GLN A 61 -7.87 -12.64 14.45
CA GLN A 61 -6.73 -13.45 14.00
C GLN A 61 -5.55 -12.56 13.59
N PHE A 62 -5.79 -11.55 12.76
CA PHE A 62 -4.76 -10.61 12.34
C PHE A 62 -4.11 -9.89 13.54
N GLU A 63 -4.89 -9.45 14.53
CA GLU A 63 -4.37 -8.82 15.75
C GLU A 63 -3.44 -9.77 16.52
N ALA A 64 -3.81 -11.04 16.66
CA ALA A 64 -2.98 -12.04 17.35
C ALA A 64 -1.66 -12.30 16.59
N GLU A 65 -1.74 -12.48 15.27
CA GLU A 65 -0.57 -12.69 14.41
C GLU A 65 0.35 -11.46 14.41
N PHE A 66 -0.23 -10.26 14.35
CA PHE A 66 0.52 -9.01 14.35
C PHE A 66 1.23 -8.77 15.68
N ALA A 67 0.54 -8.97 16.81
CA ALA A 67 1.14 -8.88 18.14
C ALA A 67 2.35 -9.81 18.29
N ALA A 68 2.24 -11.05 17.77
CA ALA A 68 3.34 -11.99 17.73
C ALA A 68 4.48 -11.52 16.80
N ALA A 69 4.16 -11.05 15.59
CA ALA A 69 5.14 -10.58 14.61
C ALA A 69 6.00 -9.41 15.12
N VAL A 70 5.40 -8.48 15.84
CA VAL A 70 6.12 -7.31 16.42
C VAL A 70 6.58 -7.52 17.86
N SER A 71 6.34 -8.70 18.44
CA SER A 71 6.64 -9.01 19.85
C SER A 71 6.02 -8.00 20.83
N ALA A 72 4.79 -7.59 20.57
CA ALA A 72 4.01 -6.73 21.47
C ALA A 72 3.04 -7.57 22.31
N PRO A 73 2.65 -7.09 23.50
CA PRO A 73 1.67 -7.78 24.34
C PRO A 73 0.25 -7.78 23.75
N ALA A 74 -0.07 -6.85 22.85
CA ALA A 74 -1.36 -6.77 22.16
C ALA A 74 -1.23 -5.94 20.87
N ALA A 75 -2.18 -6.13 19.95
CA ALA A 75 -2.40 -5.32 18.76
C ALA A 75 -3.92 -5.06 18.59
N VAL A 76 -4.28 -4.01 17.86
CA VAL A 76 -5.67 -3.67 17.54
C VAL A 76 -5.77 -3.19 16.09
N ALA A 77 -6.79 -3.62 15.37
CA ALA A 77 -7.01 -3.33 13.96
C ALA A 77 -8.39 -2.70 13.67
#